data_AF-A0A101X6B6-F1
#
_entry.id   AF-A0A101X6B6-F1
#
_cell.length_a   1.000
_cell.length_b   1.000
_cell.length_c   1.000
_cell.angle_alpha   90.00
_cell.angle_beta   90.00
_cell.angle_gamma   90.00
#
_symmetry.space_group_name_H-M   'P 1'
#
loop_
_entity.id
_entity.type
_entity.pdbx_description
1 polymer ?
#
loop_
_entity_poly.entity_id
_entity_poly.type
_entity_poly.pdbx_seq_one_letter_code
_entity_poly.pdbx_strand_id
1 'polypeptide(L)'
;MSEILINILRDLGFRRSGDSWVKDYGDNVELKITPSNTGDINIEFNASIITNEDLSEVSTPEDLMRVLLNLPAGGELLVSLFKAVNDLIHIKLAMSMIN
;
A
#
# COMPACT_ATOMS: atom_id res chain seq x y z
N MET A 1 -2.22 -2.80 19.60
CA MET A 1 -1.08 -2.50 18.70
C MET A 1 0.13 -2.17 19.56
N SER A 2 1.30 -2.76 19.28
CA SER A 2 2.51 -2.54 20.08
C SER A 2 3.11 -1.15 19.84
N GLU A 3 3.83 -0.61 20.83
CA GLU A 3 4.54 0.68 20.72
C GLU A 3 5.64 0.65 19.65
N ILE A 4 6.29 -0.51 19.49
CA ILE A 4 7.29 -0.74 18.44
C ILE A 4 6.67 -0.53 17.05
N LEU A 5 5.51 -1.13 16.79
CA LEU A 5 4.83 -0.96 15.50
C LEU A 5 4.39 0.49 15.30
N ILE A 6 3.87 1.15 16.33
CA ILE A 6 3.47 2.57 16.24
C ILE A 6 4.66 3.46 15.83
N ASN A 7 5.85 3.22 16.41
CA ASN A 7 7.05 3.99 16.06
C ASN A 7 7.48 3.73 14.62
N ILE A 8 7.46 2.47 14.17
CA ILE A 8 7.76 2.12 12.77
C ILE A 8 6.78 2.80 11.81
N LEU A 9 5.49 2.82 12.13
CA LEU A 9 4.49 3.51 11.30
C LEU A 9 4.76 5.01 11.22
N ARG A 10 5.16 5.66 12.32
CA ARG A 10 5.55 7.08 12.31
C ARG A 10 6.80 7.33 11.50
N ASP A 11 7.82 6.48 11.62
CA ASP A 11 9.09 6.60 10.88
C ASP A 11 8.86 6.41 9.38
N LEU A 12 7.94 5.53 9.00
CA LEU A 12 7.47 5.36 7.63
C LEU A 12 6.54 6.50 7.16
N GLY A 13 6.17 7.45 8.03
CA GLY A 13 5.35 8.61 7.67
C GLY A 13 3.84 8.36 7.64
N PHE A 14 3.35 7.25 8.23
CA PHE A 14 1.92 7.04 8.43
C PHE A 14 1.36 8.03 9.44
N ARG A 15 0.14 8.49 9.17
CA ARG A 15 -0.59 9.43 10.02
C ARG A 15 -1.77 8.73 10.65
N ARG A 16 -2.09 9.10 11.89
CA ARG A 16 -3.27 8.58 12.60
C ARG A 16 -4.54 9.17 11.96
N SER A 17 -5.48 8.31 11.59
CA SER A 17 -6.80 8.69 11.09
C SER A 17 -7.87 7.84 11.77
N GLY A 18 -8.53 8.41 12.78
CA GLY A 18 -9.45 7.68 13.66
C GLY A 18 -8.74 6.48 14.31
N ASP A 19 -9.30 5.29 14.09
CA ASP A 19 -8.75 4.03 14.60
C ASP A 19 -7.66 3.40 13.71
N SER A 20 -7.36 4.01 12.56
CA SER A 20 -6.38 3.50 11.59
C SER A 20 -5.11 4.37 11.51
N TRP A 21 -4.08 3.82 10.89
CA TRP A 21 -2.89 4.52 10.43
C TRP A 21 -2.90 4.51 8.91
N VAL A 22 -2.72 5.68 8.30
CA VAL A 22 -2.91 5.88 6.87
C VAL A 22 -1.70 6.58 6.29
N LYS A 23 -1.27 6.13 5.11
CA LYS A 23 -0.28 6.83 4.29
C LYS A 23 -0.77 6.88 2.85
N ASP A 24 -0.91 8.11 2.37
CA ASP A 24 -1.19 8.43 0.98
C ASP A 24 0.14 8.52 0.21
N TYR A 25 0.23 7.81 -0.91
CA TYR A 25 1.41 7.77 -1.77
C TYR A 25 1.26 8.66 -3.02
N GLY A 26 0.10 9.28 -3.22
CA GLY A 26 -0.30 9.92 -4.47
C GLY A 26 -0.96 8.94 -5.42
N ASP A 27 -1.46 9.44 -6.55
CA ASP A 27 -2.00 8.65 -7.67
C ASP A 27 -3.10 7.65 -7.27
N ASN A 28 -3.91 8.01 -6.27
CA ASN A 28 -4.95 7.16 -5.68
C ASN A 28 -4.42 5.84 -5.08
N VAL A 29 -3.18 5.85 -4.58
CA VAL A 29 -2.56 4.73 -3.86
C VAL A 29 -2.46 5.07 -2.37
N GLU A 30 -3.03 4.23 -1.53
CA GLU A 30 -3.05 4.38 -0.09
C GLU A 30 -2.77 3.05 0.61
N LEU A 31 -2.00 3.10 1.70
CA LEU A 31 -1.99 2.04 2.70
C LEU A 31 -2.73 2.48 3.95
N LYS A 32 -3.60 1.59 4.44
CA LYS A 32 -4.31 1.75 5.69
C LYS A 32 -4.10 0.54 6.59
N ILE A 33 -3.79 0.81 7.85
CA ILE A 33 -3.45 -0.20 8.86
C ILE A 33 -4.38 0.01 10.05
N THR A 34 -5.20 -1.00 10.31
CA THR A 34 -6.24 -0.95 11.34
C THR A 34 -5.98 -2.08 12.35
N PRO A 35 -5.72 -1.77 13.64
CA PRO A 35 -5.72 -2.79 14.66
C PRO A 35 -7.12 -3.42 14.77
N SER A 36 -7.19 -4.74 14.88
CA SER A 36 -8.43 -5.45 15.13
C SER A 36 -8.68 -5.62 16.63
N ASN A 37 -9.93 -5.93 16.98
CA ASN A 37 -10.32 -6.25 18.36
C ASN A 37 -9.79 -7.62 18.83
N THR A 38 -9.27 -8.45 17.92
CA THR A 38 -8.69 -9.77 18.22
C THR A 38 -7.19 -9.71 18.51
N GLY A 39 -6.59 -8.52 18.40
CA GLY A 39 -5.14 -8.34 18.53
C GLY A 39 -4.38 -8.45 17.21
N ASP A 40 -5.06 -8.86 16.13
CA ASP A 40 -4.52 -8.87 14.77
C ASP A 40 -4.42 -7.44 14.20
N ILE A 41 -3.73 -7.32 13.07
CA ILE A 41 -3.59 -6.07 12.33
C ILE A 41 -4.10 -6.29 10.92
N ASN A 42 -5.13 -5.53 10.55
CA ASN A 42 -5.66 -5.49 9.20
C ASN A 42 -4.86 -4.48 8.38
N ILE A 43 -4.37 -4.90 7.22
CA ILE A 43 -3.67 -4.02 6.28
C ILE A 43 -4.47 -3.98 4.98
N GLU A 44 -4.94 -2.80 4.61
CA GLU A 44 -5.68 -2.51 3.39
C GLU A 44 -4.74 -1.78 2.43
N PHE A 45 -4.56 -2.34 1.23
CA PHE A 45 -3.87 -1.70 0.11
C PHE A 45 -4.91 -1.25 -0.89
N ASN A 46 -5.10 0.07 -0.98
CA ASN A 46 -6.11 0.66 -1.85
C ASN A 46 -5.39 1.33 -3.02
N ALA A 47 -5.67 0.86 -4.24
CA ALA A 47 -5.20 1.49 -5.46
C ALA A 47 -6.36 1.54 -6.46
N SER A 48 -6.64 2.73 -6.99
CA SER A 48 -7.63 2.91 -8.04
C SER A 48 -6.92 3.19 -9.36
N ILE A 49 -7.06 2.28 -10.32
CA ILE A 49 -6.54 2.45 -11.68
C ILE A 49 -7.72 2.81 -12.57
N ILE A 50 -7.75 4.04 -13.08
CA ILE A 50 -8.74 4.44 -14.08
C ILE A 50 -8.16 4.09 -15.44
N THR A 51 -8.64 3.00 -16.05
CA THR A 51 -8.28 2.63 -17.42
C THR A 51 -9.49 2.79 -18.32
N ASN A 52 -9.29 3.44 -19.46
CA ASN A 52 -10.20 3.31 -20.61
C ASN A 52 -9.79 2.11 -21.49
N GLU A 53 -8.82 1.33 -21.03
CA GLU A 53 -8.29 0.15 -21.71
C GLU A 53 -9.01 -1.12 -21.24
N ASP A 54 -9.14 -2.07 -22.15
CA ASP A 54 -9.62 -3.41 -21.86
C ASP A 54 -8.56 -4.18 -21.07
N LEU A 55 -8.82 -4.41 -19.78
CA LEU A 55 -7.93 -5.14 -18.88
C LEU A 55 -8.13 -6.66 -18.93
N SER A 56 -8.99 -7.17 -19.82
CA SER A 56 -9.26 -8.61 -19.93
C SER A 56 -8.03 -9.45 -20.29
N GLU A 57 -7.01 -8.83 -20.89
CA GLU A 57 -5.75 -9.47 -21.25
C GLU A 57 -4.66 -9.37 -20.16
N VAL A 58 -4.90 -8.65 -19.05
CA VAL A 58 -3.93 -8.53 -17.95
C VAL A 58 -3.96 -9.81 -17.12
N SER A 59 -3.02 -10.71 -17.40
CA SER A 59 -2.93 -12.02 -16.75
C SER A 59 -1.67 -12.20 -15.90
N THR A 60 -0.63 -11.42 -16.17
CA THR A 60 0.65 -11.47 -15.47
C THR A 60 1.04 -10.12 -14.87
N PRO A 61 1.92 -10.09 -13.86
CA PRO A 61 2.52 -8.84 -13.37
C PRO A 61 3.21 -8.03 -14.47
N GLU A 62 3.83 -8.70 -15.44
CA GLU A 62 4.48 -8.07 -16.60
C GLU A 62 3.46 -7.37 -17.52
N ASP A 63 2.30 -7.99 -17.74
CA ASP A 63 1.21 -7.37 -18.52
C ASP A 63 0.69 -6.13 -17.79
N LEU A 64 0.48 -6.23 -16.48
CA LEU A 64 0.06 -5.09 -15.66
C LEU A 64 1.08 -3.94 -15.74
N MET A 65 2.39 -4.24 -15.63
CA MET A 65 3.43 -3.22 -15.78
C MET A 65 3.40 -2.56 -17.15
N ARG A 66 3.19 -3.33 -18.23
CA ARG A 66 3.09 -2.76 -19.59
C ARG A 66 1.89 -1.84 -19.73
N VAL A 67 0.71 -2.25 -19.26
CA VAL A 67 -0.50 -1.40 -19.27
C VAL A 67 -0.22 -0.11 -18.49
N LEU A 68 0.29 -0.24 -17.26
CA LEU A 68 0.58 0.93 -16.43
C LEU A 68 1.61 1.86 -17.08
N LEU A 69 2.67 1.36 -17.72
CA LEU A 69 3.64 2.21 -18.41
C LEU A 69 3.05 2.96 -19.61
N ASN A 70 1.98 2.46 -20.21
CA ASN A 70 1.33 3.06 -21.38
C ASN A 70 0.22 4.05 -20.99
N LEU A 71 -0.25 4.06 -19.74
CA LEU A 71 -1.25 5.02 -19.27
C LEU A 71 -0.68 6.43 -19.12
N PRO A 72 -1.47 7.49 -19.40
CA PRO A 72 -1.15 8.84 -18.95
C PRO A 72 -0.96 8.87 -17.43
N ALA A 73 0.17 9.39 -16.96
CA ALA A 73 0.61 9.36 -15.54
C ALA A 73 0.86 7.96 -14.94
N GLY A 74 0.84 6.89 -15.73
CA GLY A 74 1.01 5.55 -15.20
C GLY A 74 2.43 5.24 -14.67
N GLY A 75 3.43 6.00 -15.10
CA GLY A 75 4.76 5.99 -14.47
C GLY A 75 4.75 6.51 -13.02
N GLU A 76 3.96 7.53 -12.72
CA GLU A 76 3.80 8.07 -11.35
C GLU A 76 3.05 7.06 -10.48
N LEU A 77 1.95 6.52 -11.00
CA LEU A 77 1.20 5.43 -10.37
C LEU A 77 2.10 4.22 -10.04
N LEU A 78 2.94 3.77 -10.97
CA LEU A 78 3.89 2.68 -10.70
C LEU A 78 4.83 3.00 -9.53
N VAL A 79 5.40 4.21 -9.51
CA VAL A 79 6.27 4.64 -8.40
C VAL A 79 5.51 4.63 -7.08
N SER A 80 4.26 5.12 -7.06
CA SER A 80 3.39 5.15 -5.88
C SER A 80 3.04 3.73 -5.39
N LEU A 81 2.71 2.81 -6.31
CA LEU A 81 2.49 1.39 -6.02
C LEU A 81 3.74 0.74 -5.42
N PHE A 82 4.93 0.96 -6.00
CA PHE A 82 6.17 0.37 -5.51
C PHE A 82 6.56 0.90 -4.12
N LYS A 83 6.38 2.21 -3.87
CA LYS A 83 6.60 2.79 -2.53
C LYS A 83 5.67 2.15 -1.49
N ALA A 84 4.39 1.99 -1.83
CA ALA A 84 3.42 1.37 -0.95
C ALA A 84 3.75 -0.11 -0.68
N VAL A 85 4.10 -0.90 -1.70
CA VAL A 85 4.52 -2.30 -1.52
C VAL A 85 5.80 -2.40 -0.70
N ASN A 86 6.77 -1.51 -0.92
CA ASN A 86 7.99 -1.46 -0.12
C ASN A 86 7.69 -1.25 1.38
N ASP A 87 6.83 -0.29 1.71
CA ASP A 87 6.46 -0.02 3.10
C ASP A 87 5.64 -1.17 3.70
N LEU A 88 4.76 -1.79 2.91
CA LEU A 88 4.03 -3.01 3.31
C LEU A 88 4.98 -4.14 3.71
N ILE A 89 6.04 -4.38 2.92
CA ILE A 89 7.06 -5.39 3.22
C ILE A 89 7.78 -5.04 4.52
N HIS A 90 8.21 -3.79 4.70
CA HIS A 90 8.86 -3.35 5.95
C HIS A 90 7.96 -3.55 7.17
N ILE A 91 6.67 -3.23 7.07
CA ILE A 91 5.71 -3.43 8.15
C ILE A 91 5.54 -4.92 8.47
N LYS A 92 5.38 -5.78 7.46
CA LYS A 92 5.25 -7.23 7.68
C LYS A 92 6.51 -7.83 8.31
N LEU A 93 7.69 -7.42 7.88
CA LEU A 93 8.96 -7.84 8.47
C LEU A 93 9.06 -7.38 9.93
N ALA A 94 8.74 -6.11 10.21
CA ALA A 94 8.69 -5.58 11.56
C ALA A 94 7.74 -6.39 12.47
N MET A 95 6.53 -6.66 12.00
CA MET A 95 5.56 -7.48 12.74
C MET A 95 6.07 -8.89 13.01
N SER A 96 6.79 -9.52 12.07
CA SER A 96 7.36 -10.85 12.25
C SER A 96 8.47 -10.91 13.31
N MET A 97 9.10 -9.77 13.64
CA MET A 97 10.11 -9.67 14.70
C MET A 97 9.51 -9.31 16.07
N ILE A 98 8.26 -8.85 16.10
CA ILE A 98 7.55 -8.44 17.32
C ILE A 98 6.73 -9.61 17.91
N ASN A 99 6.29 -10.54 17.05
CA ASN A 99 5.63 -11.79 17.43
C ASN A 99 6.65 -12.85 17.85
#